data_AF-A0A1V4M862-F1
#
_entry.id   AF-A0A1V4M862-F1
#
_cell.length_a   1.000
_cell.length_b   1.000
_cell.length_c   1.000
_cell.angle_alpha   90.00
_cell.angle_beta   90.00
_cell.angle_gamma   90.00
#
_symmetry.space_group_name_H-M   'P 1'
#
loop_
_entity.id
_entity.type
_entity.pdbx_description
1 polymer ?
#
loop_
_entity_poly.entity_id
_entity_poly.type
_entity_poly.pdbx_seq_one_letter_code
_entity_poly.pdbx_strand_id
1 'polypeptide(L)'
;MLHTAALLTERTGTGTWCKDCFRPLELVVEYLMELLAEDKKEDGLIRGVPEADEQKDPGKYFHNNGWIVKGLHRWVKICELCNFSPSIPIEVIQHNAEQLKKKTLSAIRQRWPKEPEDWWLPPRLEPSPRPACLTDTRLSSYTNYRYWPELLSSGLLPADMANRITEARLSAGGQFCGMTRFADWLDDWPLADYLYALWKLGRKEDFLLSLYGHISYHQAEVHLTAYEQVTFPPGEEKAPYCLPCQIVAARAARLINRK
;
A
#
# COMPACT_ATOMS: atom_id res chain seq x y z
N MET A 1 -11.39 1.53 -1.88
CA MET A 1 -12.74 1.87 -1.34
C MET A 1 -13.17 0.99 -0.17
N LEU A 2 -13.20 -0.35 -0.29
CA LEU A 2 -13.67 -1.26 0.78
C LEU A 2 -12.95 -1.05 2.14
N HIS A 3 -11.62 -0.87 2.12
CA HIS A 3 -10.89 -0.57 3.35
C HIS A 3 -11.29 0.77 3.97
N THR A 4 -11.48 1.81 3.15
CA THR A 4 -11.93 3.14 3.61
C THR A 4 -13.31 3.06 4.23
N ALA A 5 -14.25 2.34 3.62
CA ALA A 5 -15.58 2.10 4.18
C ALA A 5 -15.48 1.41 5.55
N ALA A 6 -14.63 0.38 5.69
CA ALA A 6 -14.45 -0.28 6.99
C ALA A 6 -13.84 0.66 8.05
N LEU A 7 -12.89 1.51 7.66
CA LEU A 7 -12.35 2.52 8.57
C LEU A 7 -13.40 3.56 8.97
N LEU A 8 -14.34 3.89 8.07
CA LEU A 8 -15.45 4.76 8.39
C LEU A 8 -16.39 4.06 9.38
N THR A 9 -16.79 2.81 9.14
CA THR A 9 -17.60 2.01 10.08
C THR A 9 -16.98 1.94 11.47
N GLU A 10 -15.66 1.71 11.56
CA GLU A 10 -14.93 1.65 12.82
C GLU A 10 -14.89 3.00 13.57
N ARG A 11 -15.06 4.13 12.87
CA ARG A 11 -14.95 5.47 13.45
C ARG A 11 -16.30 6.11 13.73
N THR A 12 -17.28 5.91 12.87
CA THR A 12 -18.59 6.58 12.92
C THR A 12 -19.73 5.62 13.23
N GLY A 13 -19.44 4.32 13.36
CA GLY A 13 -20.45 3.29 13.56
C GLY A 13 -21.26 2.99 12.30
N THR A 14 -22.38 2.28 12.49
CA THR A 14 -23.22 1.73 11.40
C THR A 14 -24.37 2.66 11.02
N GLY A 15 -24.12 3.97 10.97
CA GLY A 15 -25.12 5.00 10.69
C GLY A 15 -25.73 4.91 9.28
N THR A 16 -26.50 5.93 8.89
CA THR A 16 -27.23 5.97 7.61
C THR A 16 -26.34 5.72 6.39
N TRP A 17 -25.09 6.18 6.44
CA TRP A 17 -24.11 5.97 5.37
C TRP A 17 -23.89 4.49 5.00
N CYS A 18 -24.03 3.54 5.95
CA CYS A 18 -23.94 2.09 5.65
C CYS A 18 -24.93 1.76 4.53
N LYS A 19 -26.21 2.14 4.71
CA LYS A 19 -27.27 1.82 3.73
C LYS A 19 -27.02 2.48 2.39
N ASP A 20 -26.62 3.75 2.39
CA ASP A 20 -26.38 4.53 1.18
C ASP A 20 -25.18 3.98 0.37
N CYS A 21 -24.19 3.41 1.06
CA CYS A 21 -22.99 2.86 0.45
C CYS A 21 -23.06 1.36 0.16
N PHE A 22 -24.09 0.64 0.59
CA PHE A 22 -24.16 -0.82 0.42
C PHE A 22 -24.00 -1.22 -1.06
N ARG A 23 -24.86 -0.72 -1.95
CA ARG A 23 -24.84 -1.12 -3.36
C ARG A 23 -23.56 -0.69 -4.09
N PRO A 24 -23.05 0.55 -3.94
CA PRO A 24 -21.76 0.92 -4.51
C PRO A 24 -20.59 0.04 -4.05
N LEU A 25 -20.55 -0.34 -2.77
CA LEU A 25 -19.51 -1.22 -2.24
C LEU A 25 -19.67 -2.66 -2.75
N GLU A 26 -20.92 -3.14 -2.84
CA GLU A 26 -21.24 -4.45 -3.39
C GLU A 26 -20.83 -4.56 -4.87
N LEU A 27 -21.08 -3.54 -5.69
CA LEU A 27 -20.65 -3.51 -7.10
C LEU A 27 -19.13 -3.66 -7.25
N VAL A 28 -18.35 -3.05 -6.35
CA VAL A 28 -16.89 -3.22 -6.33
C VAL A 28 -16.53 -4.68 -6.01
N VAL A 29 -17.25 -5.32 -5.10
CA VAL A 29 -17.01 -6.72 -4.74
C VAL A 29 -17.40 -7.64 -5.89
N GLU A 30 -18.58 -7.45 -6.50
CA GLU A 30 -19.05 -8.19 -7.67
C GLU A 30 -17.99 -8.14 -8.79
N TYR A 31 -17.52 -6.94 -9.13
CA TYR A 31 -16.47 -6.77 -10.14
C TYR A 31 -15.14 -7.48 -9.78
N LEU A 32 -14.69 -7.38 -8.53
CA LEU A 32 -13.48 -8.07 -8.09
C LEU A 32 -13.64 -9.60 -8.15
N MET A 33 -14.83 -10.11 -7.88
CA MET A 33 -15.14 -11.54 -7.93
C MET A 33 -15.22 -12.05 -9.38
N GLU A 34 -15.69 -11.22 -10.31
CA GLU A 34 -15.63 -11.50 -11.76
C GLU A 34 -14.18 -11.60 -12.24
N LEU A 35 -13.33 -10.62 -11.91
CA LEU A 35 -11.89 -10.65 -12.25
C LEU A 35 -11.20 -11.90 -11.69
N LEU A 36 -11.51 -12.27 -10.44
CA LEU A 36 -10.99 -13.50 -9.83
C LEU A 36 -11.44 -14.77 -10.55
N ALA A 37 -12.66 -14.79 -11.08
CA ALA A 37 -13.19 -15.93 -11.82
C ALA A 37 -12.51 -16.08 -13.19
N GLU A 38 -12.17 -14.96 -13.85
CA GLU A 38 -11.44 -14.94 -15.11
C GLU A 38 -10.00 -15.45 -14.94
N ASP A 39 -9.27 -14.92 -13.95
CA ASP A 39 -7.84 -15.22 -13.75
C ASP A 39 -7.56 -16.59 -13.10
N LYS A 40 -8.59 -17.26 -12.55
CA LYS A 40 -8.47 -18.64 -12.04
C LYS A 40 -7.95 -19.62 -13.10
N LYS A 41 -8.08 -19.30 -14.38
CA LYS A 41 -7.68 -20.14 -15.51
C LYS A 41 -6.18 -20.07 -15.85
N GLU A 42 -5.45 -19.13 -15.26
CA GLU A 42 -4.01 -18.95 -15.47
C GLU A 42 -3.22 -19.22 -14.17
N ASP A 43 -2.60 -18.19 -13.60
CA ASP A 43 -1.86 -18.23 -12.33
C ASP A 43 -2.72 -17.79 -11.12
N GLY A 44 -3.92 -17.25 -11.36
CA GLY A 44 -4.85 -16.78 -10.34
C GLY A 44 -4.44 -15.52 -9.59
N LEU A 45 -3.59 -14.69 -10.20
CA LEU A 45 -3.34 -13.30 -9.79
C LEU A 45 -4.10 -12.35 -10.71
N ILE A 46 -4.68 -11.31 -10.12
CA ILE A 46 -5.43 -10.32 -10.88
C ILE A 46 -4.49 -9.40 -11.63
N ARG A 47 -4.70 -9.28 -12.94
CA ARG A 47 -4.02 -8.31 -13.79
C ARG A 47 -4.69 -6.95 -13.69
N GLY A 48 -3.90 -5.88 -13.52
CA GLY A 48 -4.43 -4.53 -13.46
C GLY A 48 -3.37 -3.45 -13.61
N VAL A 49 -3.83 -2.21 -13.74
CA VAL A 49 -2.98 -1.03 -13.76
C VAL A 49 -2.42 -0.79 -12.35
N PRO A 50 -1.11 -0.54 -12.19
CA PRO A 50 -0.50 -0.36 -10.87
C PRO A 50 -0.69 1.06 -10.33
N GLU A 51 -0.77 2.04 -11.22
CA GLU A 51 -1.05 3.44 -10.90
C GLU A 51 -1.63 4.21 -12.10
N ALA A 52 -2.38 5.27 -11.84
CA ALA A 52 -3.00 6.17 -12.81
C ALA A 52 -2.06 6.70 -13.91
N ASP A 53 -0.79 6.98 -13.63
CA ASP A 53 0.18 7.41 -14.64
C ASP A 53 0.93 6.24 -15.31
N GLU A 54 0.72 5.02 -14.80
CA GLU A 54 1.25 3.75 -15.33
C GLU A 54 0.16 2.92 -16.05
N GLN A 55 -0.91 3.58 -16.52
CA GLN A 55 -2.05 2.94 -17.23
C GLN A 55 -1.66 2.10 -18.44
N LYS A 56 -0.51 2.39 -19.07
CA LYS A 56 -0.01 1.68 -20.26
C LYS A 56 0.76 0.40 -19.93
N ASP A 57 1.03 0.12 -18.66
CA ASP A 57 1.79 -1.08 -18.24
C ASP A 57 0.98 -1.95 -17.24
N PRO A 58 -0.20 -2.46 -17.64
CA PRO A 58 -0.95 -3.38 -16.79
C PRO A 58 -0.12 -4.63 -16.51
N GLY A 59 -0.29 -5.19 -15.31
CA GLY A 59 0.52 -6.31 -14.83
C GLY A 59 -0.12 -7.03 -13.66
N LYS A 60 0.46 -8.16 -13.27
CA LYS A 60 0.05 -8.92 -12.08
C LYS A 60 0.83 -8.40 -10.87
N TYR A 61 0.52 -7.16 -10.47
CA TYR A 61 1.21 -6.45 -9.40
C TYR A 61 0.83 -6.99 -8.02
N PHE A 62 1.83 -7.21 -7.17
CA PHE A 62 1.61 -7.80 -5.85
C PHE A 62 0.86 -6.87 -4.90
N HIS A 63 1.09 -5.56 -4.96
CA HIS A 63 0.40 -4.60 -4.10
C HIS A 63 -1.10 -4.53 -4.40
N ASN A 64 -1.48 -4.52 -5.69
CA ASN A 64 -2.88 -4.58 -6.12
C ASN A 64 -3.58 -5.81 -5.55
N ASN A 65 -2.98 -6.99 -5.73
CA ASN A 65 -3.53 -8.25 -5.23
C ASN A 65 -3.61 -8.27 -3.69
N GLY A 66 -2.61 -7.71 -2.99
CA GLY A 66 -2.66 -7.56 -1.53
C GLY A 66 -3.78 -6.63 -1.05
N TRP A 67 -4.02 -5.52 -1.75
CA TRP A 67 -5.11 -4.60 -1.44
C TRP A 67 -6.49 -5.18 -1.74
N ILE A 68 -6.62 -6.01 -2.76
CA ILE A 68 -7.85 -6.73 -3.07
C ILE A 68 -8.17 -7.73 -1.96
N VAL A 69 -7.20 -8.54 -1.53
CA VAL A 69 -7.33 -9.44 -0.35
C VAL A 69 -7.79 -8.66 0.88
N LYS A 70 -7.10 -7.55 1.21
CA LYS A 70 -7.47 -6.69 2.34
C LYS A 70 -8.88 -6.13 2.18
N GLY A 71 -9.24 -5.68 0.98
CA GLY A 71 -10.55 -5.14 0.65
C GLY A 71 -11.68 -6.15 0.87
N LEU A 72 -11.54 -7.37 0.35
CA LEU A 72 -12.55 -8.44 0.50
C LEU A 72 -12.73 -8.84 1.97
N HIS A 73 -11.64 -8.98 2.75
CA HIS A 73 -11.77 -9.22 4.20
C HIS A 73 -12.45 -8.06 4.93
N ARG A 74 -12.19 -6.83 4.51
CA ARG A 74 -12.85 -5.65 5.09
C ARG A 74 -14.34 -5.60 4.73
N TRP A 75 -14.70 -6.04 3.52
CA TRP A 75 -16.09 -6.16 3.12
C TRP A 75 -16.86 -7.17 3.96
N VAL A 76 -16.30 -8.37 4.19
CA VAL A 76 -16.92 -9.37 5.09
C VAL A 76 -17.24 -8.76 6.46
N LYS A 77 -16.28 -8.07 7.06
CA LYS A 77 -16.47 -7.37 8.34
C LYS A 77 -17.54 -6.26 8.27
N ILE A 78 -17.61 -5.51 7.15
CA ILE A 78 -18.65 -4.49 6.95
C ILE A 78 -20.03 -5.14 6.90
N CYS A 79 -20.18 -6.24 6.17
CA CYS A 79 -21.45 -6.96 6.07
C CYS A 79 -21.91 -7.46 7.44
N GLU A 80 -21.01 -8.01 8.25
CA GLU A 80 -21.30 -8.42 9.63
C GLU A 80 -21.76 -7.23 10.49
N LEU A 81 -21.01 -6.11 10.46
CA LEU A 81 -21.28 -4.95 11.31
C LEU A 81 -22.56 -4.21 10.90
N CYS A 82 -22.77 -3.94 9.61
CA CYS A 82 -23.95 -3.23 9.11
C CYS A 82 -25.16 -4.20 8.87
N ASN A 83 -25.02 -5.49 9.18
CA ASN A 83 -26.03 -6.54 8.93
C ASN A 83 -26.51 -6.58 7.46
N PHE A 84 -25.56 -6.59 6.52
CA PHE A 84 -25.87 -6.69 5.10
C PHE A 84 -25.96 -8.14 4.64
N SER A 85 -26.78 -8.37 3.62
CA SER A 85 -26.89 -9.64 2.91
C SER A 85 -26.44 -9.44 1.45
N PRO A 86 -25.14 -9.62 1.16
CA PRO A 86 -24.63 -9.45 -0.20
C PRO A 86 -25.16 -10.52 -1.15
N SER A 87 -25.21 -10.19 -2.45
CA SER A 87 -25.60 -11.07 -3.55
C SER A 87 -24.69 -12.30 -3.66
N ILE A 88 -23.39 -12.12 -3.42
CA ILE A 88 -22.40 -13.19 -3.35
C ILE A 88 -22.26 -13.64 -1.89
N PRO A 89 -22.40 -14.95 -1.58
CA PRO A 89 -22.28 -15.45 -0.22
C PRO A 89 -20.94 -15.07 0.43
N ILE A 90 -20.98 -14.70 1.72
CA ILE A 90 -19.82 -14.26 2.50
C ILE A 90 -18.72 -15.32 2.49
N GLU A 91 -19.09 -16.60 2.60
CA GLU A 91 -18.17 -17.73 2.60
C GLU A 91 -17.42 -17.85 1.27
N VAL A 92 -18.09 -17.55 0.16
CA VAL A 92 -17.49 -17.55 -1.18
C VAL A 92 -16.49 -16.39 -1.29
N ILE A 93 -16.84 -15.20 -0.83
CA ILE A 93 -15.94 -14.03 -0.84
C ILE A 93 -14.69 -14.32 0.00
N GLN A 94 -14.88 -14.83 1.22
CA GLN A 94 -13.79 -15.14 2.13
C GLN A 94 -12.88 -16.25 1.60
N HIS A 95 -13.46 -17.30 1.02
CA HIS A 95 -12.69 -18.38 0.38
C HIS A 95 -11.81 -17.83 -0.75
N ASN A 96 -12.38 -17.02 -1.65
CA ASN A 96 -11.63 -16.49 -2.79
C ASN A 96 -10.54 -15.50 -2.34
N ALA A 97 -10.79 -14.68 -1.33
CA ALA A 97 -9.79 -13.79 -0.75
C ALA A 97 -8.59 -14.58 -0.18
N GLU A 98 -8.83 -15.67 0.55
CA GLU A 98 -7.76 -16.52 1.09
C GLU A 98 -7.02 -17.30 0.00
N GLN A 99 -7.70 -17.71 -1.07
CA GLN A 99 -7.02 -18.30 -2.24
C GLN A 99 -6.11 -17.29 -2.94
N LEU A 100 -6.60 -16.06 -3.17
CA LEU A 100 -5.80 -15.00 -3.80
C LEU A 100 -4.55 -14.71 -2.96
N LYS A 101 -4.71 -14.55 -1.65
CA LYS A 101 -3.61 -14.36 -0.69
C LYS A 101 -2.55 -15.46 -0.77
N LYS A 102 -2.98 -16.74 -0.79
CA LYS A 102 -2.07 -17.89 -0.90
C LYS A 102 -1.30 -17.85 -2.23
N LYS A 103 -1.99 -17.57 -3.33
CA LYS A 103 -1.39 -17.47 -4.66
C LYS A 103 -0.39 -16.30 -4.76
N THR A 104 -0.75 -15.13 -4.25
CA THR A 104 0.15 -13.96 -4.20
C THR A 104 1.41 -14.25 -3.39
N LEU A 105 1.27 -14.85 -2.19
CA LEU A 105 2.44 -15.21 -1.38
C LEU A 105 3.30 -16.29 -2.03
N SER A 106 2.67 -17.26 -2.73
CA SER A 106 3.41 -18.28 -3.49
C SER A 106 4.21 -17.65 -4.62
N ALA A 107 3.59 -16.76 -5.40
CA ALA A 107 4.25 -16.05 -6.49
C ALA A 107 5.42 -15.19 -5.98
N ILE A 108 5.24 -14.45 -4.88
CA ILE A 108 6.33 -13.68 -4.25
C ILE A 108 7.48 -14.61 -3.85
N ARG A 109 7.21 -15.75 -3.21
CA ARG A 109 8.26 -16.71 -2.81
C ARG A 109 9.03 -17.29 -3.99
N GLN A 110 8.34 -17.52 -5.10
CA GLN A 110 8.98 -18.03 -6.33
C GLN A 110 9.86 -16.96 -7.00
N ARG A 111 9.46 -15.69 -6.95
CA ARG A 111 10.17 -14.58 -7.59
C ARG A 111 11.22 -13.93 -6.69
N TRP A 112 11.14 -14.14 -5.38
CA TRP A 112 12.01 -13.55 -4.37
C TRP A 112 12.44 -14.59 -3.34
N PRO A 113 13.42 -15.45 -3.69
CA PRO A 113 13.90 -16.51 -2.82
C PRO A 113 14.52 -15.94 -1.55
N LYS A 114 14.68 -16.75 -0.50
CA LYS A 114 15.15 -16.33 0.84
C LYS A 114 16.66 -16.01 0.92
N GLU A 115 17.30 -15.71 -0.21
CA GLU A 115 18.72 -15.38 -0.26
C GLU A 115 18.97 -13.99 0.34
N PRO A 116 19.76 -13.86 1.43
CA PRO A 116 19.94 -12.58 2.12
C PRO A 116 20.41 -11.43 1.20
N GLU A 117 21.24 -11.73 0.20
CA GLU A 117 21.82 -10.77 -0.75
C GLU A 117 20.84 -10.28 -1.83
N ASP A 118 19.72 -10.98 -1.99
CA ASP A 118 18.69 -10.61 -2.97
C ASP A 118 17.71 -9.61 -2.33
N TRP A 119 18.08 -8.33 -2.30
CA TRP A 119 17.22 -7.30 -1.71
C TRP A 119 16.01 -6.92 -2.58
N TRP A 120 16.02 -7.30 -3.87
CA TRP A 120 15.04 -6.82 -4.84
C TRP A 120 13.85 -7.77 -4.93
N LEU A 121 12.70 -7.36 -4.38
CA LEU A 121 11.41 -7.93 -4.73
C LEU A 121 10.84 -7.22 -5.96
N PRO A 122 10.78 -7.87 -7.15
CA PRO A 122 10.02 -7.34 -8.28
C PRO A 122 8.58 -6.99 -7.87
N PRO A 123 8.00 -5.88 -8.36
CA PRO A 123 6.68 -5.45 -7.92
C PRO A 123 5.53 -6.30 -8.50
N ARG A 124 5.82 -7.14 -9.49
CA ARG A 124 4.84 -7.94 -10.25
C ARG A 124 5.37 -9.32 -10.58
N LEU A 125 4.46 -10.23 -10.95
CA LEU A 125 4.81 -11.59 -11.34
C LEU A 125 5.72 -11.61 -12.58
N GLU A 126 5.44 -10.74 -13.55
CA GLU A 126 6.19 -10.66 -14.80
C GLU A 126 7.69 -10.40 -14.57
N PRO A 127 8.59 -10.95 -15.42
CA PRO A 127 10.02 -10.66 -15.38
C PRO A 127 10.33 -9.16 -15.38
N SER A 128 11.23 -8.76 -14.49
CA SER A 128 11.85 -7.43 -14.50
C SER A 128 13.29 -7.54 -14.01
N PRO A 129 14.21 -6.75 -14.61
CA PRO A 129 15.61 -6.77 -14.18
C PRO A 129 15.74 -6.19 -12.77
N ARG A 130 16.73 -6.71 -12.03
CA ARG A 130 17.15 -6.10 -10.76
C ARG A 130 17.84 -4.76 -11.06
N PRO A 131 17.38 -3.65 -10.46
CA PRO A 131 18.01 -2.35 -10.64
C PRO A 131 19.29 -2.23 -9.81
N ALA A 132 20.18 -1.30 -10.18
CA ALA A 132 21.40 -1.03 -9.42
C ALA A 132 21.10 -0.41 -8.04
N CYS A 133 20.08 0.44 -7.98
CA CYS A 133 19.54 1.04 -6.76
C CYS A 133 18.04 1.35 -6.93
N LEU A 134 17.37 1.76 -5.87
CA LEU A 134 15.92 1.98 -5.92
C LEU A 134 15.47 3.17 -6.77
N THR A 135 16.38 4.08 -7.11
CA THR A 135 16.09 5.24 -7.98
C THR A 135 16.65 5.08 -9.40
N ASP A 136 17.17 3.91 -9.76
CA ASP A 136 17.88 3.65 -11.03
C ASP A 136 16.96 3.73 -12.27
N THR A 137 15.76 3.19 -12.16
CA THR A 137 14.78 3.14 -13.25
C THR A 137 13.43 3.70 -12.79
N ARG A 138 12.54 3.98 -13.74
CA ARG A 138 11.15 4.31 -13.44
C ARG A 138 10.49 3.20 -12.63
N LEU A 139 10.62 1.94 -13.06
CA LEU A 139 10.05 0.78 -12.36
C LEU A 139 10.55 0.67 -10.92
N SER A 140 11.87 0.82 -10.70
CA SER A 140 12.43 0.75 -9.35
C SER A 140 11.97 1.92 -8.48
N SER A 141 11.87 3.13 -9.06
CA SER A 141 11.39 4.32 -8.36
C SER A 141 9.94 4.14 -7.91
N TYR A 142 9.03 3.72 -8.80
CA TYR A 142 7.64 3.41 -8.42
C TYR A 142 7.54 2.23 -7.46
N THR A 143 8.45 1.27 -7.56
CA THR A 143 8.48 0.15 -6.61
C THR A 143 8.80 0.64 -5.20
N ASN A 144 9.83 1.47 -5.05
CA ASN A 144 10.20 2.07 -3.77
C ASN A 144 9.13 3.03 -3.24
N TYR A 145 8.60 3.87 -4.12
CA TYR A 145 7.68 4.94 -3.79
C TYR A 145 6.29 4.40 -3.45
N ARG A 146 5.75 3.50 -4.27
CA ARG A 146 4.34 3.13 -4.19
C ARG A 146 4.11 1.65 -3.97
N TYR A 147 4.67 0.81 -4.82
CA TYR A 147 4.28 -0.61 -4.85
C TYR A 147 4.67 -1.33 -3.57
N TRP A 148 5.89 -1.11 -3.06
CA TRP A 148 6.30 -1.67 -1.78
C TRP A 148 5.55 -1.07 -0.58
N PRO A 149 5.43 0.27 -0.42
CA PRO A 149 4.61 0.84 0.66
C PRO A 149 3.18 0.33 0.69
N GLU A 150 2.52 0.24 -0.47
CA GLU A 150 1.15 -0.28 -0.57
C GLU A 150 1.08 -1.79 -0.29
N LEU A 151 2.04 -2.58 -0.77
CA LEU A 151 2.13 -4.01 -0.44
C LEU A 151 2.33 -4.22 1.06
N LEU A 152 3.19 -3.42 1.69
CA LEU A 152 3.43 -3.45 3.13
C LEU A 152 2.14 -3.06 3.90
N SER A 153 1.49 -1.97 3.51
CA SER A 153 0.27 -1.46 4.18
C SER A 153 -0.96 -2.36 3.94
N SER A 154 -0.94 -3.20 2.89
CA SER A 154 -1.92 -4.26 2.68
C SER A 154 -1.92 -5.29 3.83
N GLY A 155 -0.77 -5.46 4.50
CA GLY A 155 -0.59 -6.44 5.58
C GLY A 155 -0.57 -7.89 5.11
N LEU A 156 -0.46 -8.14 3.80
CA LEU A 156 -0.39 -9.48 3.20
C LEU A 156 0.92 -10.21 3.54
N LEU A 157 2.04 -9.47 3.62
CA LEU A 157 3.36 -10.06 3.82
C LEU A 157 3.57 -10.57 5.26
N PRO A 158 4.17 -11.77 5.41
CA PRO A 158 4.81 -12.19 6.65
C PRO A 158 5.87 -11.20 7.14
N ALA A 159 6.14 -11.19 8.44
CA ALA A 159 7.04 -10.22 9.07
C ALA A 159 8.47 -10.28 8.52
N ASP A 160 8.99 -11.46 8.17
CA ASP A 160 10.32 -11.62 7.58
C ASP A 160 10.43 -10.93 6.22
N MET A 161 9.44 -11.13 5.34
CA MET A 161 9.40 -10.47 4.02
C MET A 161 9.18 -8.97 4.13
N ALA A 162 8.30 -8.53 5.02
CA ALA A 162 8.03 -7.11 5.23
C ALA A 162 9.26 -6.37 5.78
N ASN A 163 10.00 -6.99 6.72
CA ASN A 163 11.27 -6.44 7.19
C ASN A 163 12.31 -6.39 6.09
N ARG A 164 12.42 -7.42 5.24
CA ARG A 164 13.38 -7.44 4.13
C ARG A 164 13.11 -6.34 3.09
N ILE A 165 11.85 -6.02 2.79
CA ILE A 165 11.51 -4.84 1.96
C ILE A 165 11.98 -3.56 2.66
N THR A 166 11.74 -3.45 3.96
CA THR A 166 12.12 -2.28 4.75
C THR A 166 13.64 -2.08 4.76
N GLU A 167 14.41 -3.15 4.95
CA GLU A 167 15.87 -3.15 4.84
C GLU A 167 16.34 -2.80 3.43
N ALA A 168 15.69 -3.34 2.39
CA ALA A 168 16.02 -3.00 1.00
C ALA A 168 15.86 -1.50 0.74
N ARG A 169 14.81 -0.87 1.27
CA ARG A 169 14.63 0.59 1.16
C ARG A 169 15.75 1.39 1.82
N LEU A 170 16.28 0.93 2.96
CA LEU A 170 17.38 1.59 3.66
C LEU A 170 18.72 1.40 2.94
N SER A 171 19.03 0.16 2.55
CA SER A 171 20.33 -0.26 2.01
C SER A 171 20.52 0.01 0.51
N ALA A 172 19.45 -0.03 -0.29
CA ALA A 172 19.50 0.15 -1.74
C ALA A 172 19.18 1.59 -2.19
N GLY A 173 19.30 2.56 -1.28
CA GLY A 173 19.15 3.99 -1.58
C GLY A 173 17.70 4.43 -1.83
N GLY A 174 16.71 3.78 -1.23
CA GLY A 174 15.30 4.13 -1.38
C GLY A 174 14.84 5.29 -0.48
N GLN A 175 15.69 5.75 0.44
CA GLN A 175 15.32 6.77 1.41
C GLN A 175 16.41 7.82 1.61
N PHE A 176 15.99 8.99 2.08
CA PHE A 176 16.85 10.05 2.59
C PHE A 176 16.21 10.62 3.86
N CYS A 177 16.89 10.49 5.00
CA CYS A 177 16.35 10.88 6.32
C CYS A 177 14.93 10.32 6.59
N GLY A 178 14.67 9.08 6.18
CA GLY A 178 13.37 8.42 6.33
C GLY A 178 12.29 8.84 5.32
N MET A 179 12.53 9.86 4.50
CA MET A 179 11.66 10.25 3.39
C MET A 179 11.93 9.39 2.16
N THR A 180 10.94 9.28 1.28
CA THR A 180 10.99 8.39 0.14
C THR A 180 11.69 9.05 -1.05
N ARG A 181 12.76 8.42 -1.55
CA ARG A 181 13.41 8.87 -2.79
C ARG A 181 12.64 8.38 -4.02
N PHE A 182 12.36 9.28 -4.95
CA PHE A 182 11.76 8.97 -6.25
C PHE A 182 12.55 9.70 -7.33
N ALA A 183 13.19 8.94 -8.24
CA ALA A 183 14.17 9.49 -9.18
C ALA A 183 15.21 10.39 -8.46
N ASP A 184 15.31 11.66 -8.85
CA ASP A 184 16.22 12.67 -8.31
C ASP A 184 15.56 13.63 -7.29
N TRP A 185 14.39 13.28 -6.75
CA TRP A 185 13.71 14.07 -5.70
C TRP A 185 13.11 13.19 -4.58
N LEU A 186 12.43 13.84 -3.64
CA LEU A 186 11.72 13.19 -2.52
C LEU A 186 10.21 13.29 -2.75
N ASP A 187 9.49 12.19 -2.54
CA ASP A 187 8.04 12.11 -2.75
C ASP A 187 7.36 11.26 -1.66
N ASP A 188 6.65 11.91 -0.75
CA ASP A 188 6.07 11.29 0.44
C ASP A 188 4.56 11.05 0.33
N TRP A 189 3.98 11.12 -0.87
CA TRP A 189 2.54 10.90 -1.09
C TRP A 189 1.96 9.65 -0.37
N PRO A 190 2.59 8.45 -0.43
CA PRO A 190 2.12 7.26 0.26
C PRO A 190 2.80 7.04 1.62
N LEU A 191 3.53 8.02 2.18
CA LEU A 191 4.35 7.81 3.37
C LEU A 191 3.53 7.29 4.56
N ALA A 192 2.29 7.77 4.73
CA ALA A 192 1.42 7.30 5.81
C ALA A 192 1.24 5.77 5.80
N ASP A 193 1.16 5.15 4.62
CA ASP A 193 1.01 3.71 4.47
C ASP A 193 2.27 2.95 4.88
N TYR A 194 3.45 3.50 4.56
CA TYR A 194 4.71 2.97 5.06
C TYR A 194 4.86 3.11 6.58
N LEU A 195 4.44 4.24 7.17
CA LEU A 195 4.46 4.43 8.61
C LEU A 195 3.58 3.39 9.35
N TYR A 196 2.41 3.05 8.82
CA TYR A 196 1.60 1.96 9.40
C TYR A 196 2.32 0.61 9.38
N ALA A 197 3.08 0.33 8.30
CA ALA A 197 3.85 -0.89 8.20
C ALA A 197 5.01 -0.93 9.22
N LEU A 198 5.79 0.15 9.31
CA LEU A 198 6.87 0.26 10.30
C LEU A 198 6.35 0.08 11.73
N TRP A 199 5.23 0.73 12.06
CA TRP A 199 4.58 0.59 13.36
C TRP A 199 4.17 -0.85 13.64
N LYS A 200 3.54 -1.53 12.67
CA LYS A 200 3.12 -2.94 12.81
C LYS A 200 4.31 -3.89 12.99
N LEU A 201 5.45 -3.59 12.38
CA LEU A 201 6.68 -4.36 12.50
C LEU A 201 7.45 -4.08 13.80
N GLY A 202 7.02 -3.11 14.61
CA GLY A 202 7.74 -2.69 15.81
C GLY A 202 8.98 -1.85 15.54
N ARG A 203 9.16 -1.36 14.30
CA ARG A 203 10.29 -0.53 13.86
C ARG A 203 10.10 0.93 14.25
N LYS A 204 10.11 1.18 15.56
CA LYS A 204 9.80 2.51 16.14
C LYS A 204 10.81 3.58 15.73
N GLU A 205 12.08 3.24 15.63
CA GLU A 205 13.14 4.19 15.27
C GLU A 205 12.98 4.66 13.82
N ASP A 206 12.81 3.73 12.87
CA ASP A 206 12.55 4.07 11.48
C ASP A 206 11.23 4.83 11.32
N PHE A 207 10.20 4.45 12.09
CA PHE A 207 8.92 5.15 12.10
C PHE A 207 9.10 6.63 12.50
N LEU A 208 9.84 6.89 13.58
CA LEU A 208 10.10 8.25 14.04
C LEU A 208 10.99 9.00 13.07
N LEU A 209 12.03 8.37 12.51
CA LEU A 209 12.90 8.97 11.52
C LEU A 209 12.11 9.43 10.29
N SER A 210 11.28 8.56 9.72
CA SER A 210 10.41 8.90 8.59
C SER A 210 9.41 10.00 8.91
N LEU A 211 8.79 9.95 10.09
CA LEU A 211 7.84 10.98 10.53
C LEU A 211 8.51 12.36 10.68
N TYR A 212 9.67 12.41 11.34
CA TYR A 212 10.39 13.67 11.53
C TYR A 212 10.98 14.19 10.23
N GLY A 213 11.49 13.32 9.35
CA GLY A 213 11.92 13.70 8.00
C GLY A 213 10.78 14.38 7.24
N HIS A 214 9.60 13.78 7.22
CA HIS A 214 8.43 14.39 6.60
C HIS A 214 8.08 15.77 7.17
N ILE A 215 8.02 15.89 8.50
CA ILE A 215 7.70 17.18 9.15
C ILE A 215 8.77 18.24 8.82
N SER A 216 10.04 17.86 8.76
CA SER A 216 11.14 18.80 8.53
C SER A 216 11.24 19.31 7.09
N TYR A 217 10.85 18.51 6.10
CA TYR A 217 11.10 18.83 4.69
C TYR A 217 9.84 18.90 3.83
N HIS A 218 8.81 18.12 4.14
CA HIS A 218 7.56 18.14 3.39
C HIS A 218 6.50 19.04 4.01
N GLN A 219 6.66 19.54 5.25
CA GLN A 219 5.67 20.38 5.90
C GLN A 219 6.16 21.82 6.05
N ALA A 220 5.39 22.77 5.52
CA ALA A 220 5.68 24.19 5.61
C ALA A 220 5.61 24.70 7.06
N GLU A 221 6.63 25.40 7.52
CA GLU A 221 6.72 25.90 8.90
C GLU A 221 5.58 26.89 9.23
N VAL A 222 5.22 27.76 8.28
CA VAL A 222 4.33 28.90 8.55
C VAL A 222 2.84 28.52 8.52
N HIS A 223 2.42 27.69 7.58
CA HIS A 223 1.00 27.34 7.36
C HIS A 223 0.71 25.85 7.53
N LEU A 224 1.72 25.05 7.90
CA LEU A 224 1.61 23.62 8.17
C LEU A 224 1.05 22.80 7.01
N THR A 225 1.06 23.35 5.78
CA THR A 225 0.64 22.56 4.62
C THR A 225 1.75 21.61 4.20
N ALA A 226 1.39 20.46 3.65
CA ALA A 226 2.37 19.48 3.21
C ALA A 226 2.48 19.39 1.69
N TYR A 227 3.72 19.30 1.23
CA TYR A 227 4.14 19.15 -0.15
C TYR A 227 4.19 17.68 -0.54
N GLU A 228 3.76 17.37 -1.77
CA GLU A 228 3.96 16.01 -2.31
C GLU A 228 5.45 15.72 -2.50
N GLN A 229 6.10 16.68 -3.17
CA GLN A 229 7.44 16.53 -3.71
C GLN A 229 8.32 17.71 -3.31
N VAL A 230 9.56 17.40 -2.94
CA VAL A 230 10.62 18.38 -2.68
C VAL A 230 11.94 17.91 -3.29
N THR A 231 12.81 18.84 -3.69
CA THR A 231 14.19 18.48 -4.07
C THR A 231 15.02 18.10 -2.85
N PHE A 232 16.22 17.55 -3.07
CA PHE A 232 17.14 17.28 -1.97
C PHE A 232 17.54 18.57 -1.22
N PRO A 233 17.82 18.49 0.09
CA PRO A 233 18.19 19.65 0.91
C PRO A 233 19.28 20.52 0.27
N PRO A 234 19.13 21.86 0.31
CA PRO A 234 18.18 22.62 1.14
C PRO A 234 16.70 22.56 0.74
N GLY A 235 16.35 21.91 -0.38
CA GLY A 235 14.99 21.47 -0.71
C GLY A 235 14.11 22.60 -1.22
N GLU A 236 13.59 22.42 -2.44
CA GLU A 236 12.64 23.32 -3.08
C GLU A 236 11.32 22.59 -3.30
N GLU A 237 10.21 23.31 -3.13
CA GLU A 237 8.86 22.82 -3.36
C GLU A 237 8.68 22.46 -4.86
N LYS A 238 8.21 21.24 -5.15
CA LYS A 238 7.84 20.84 -6.52
C LYS A 238 6.34 20.71 -6.72
N ALA A 239 5.62 20.32 -5.66
CA ALA A 239 4.18 20.08 -5.71
C ALA A 239 3.54 20.60 -4.40
N PRO A 240 3.00 21.84 -4.41
CA PRO A 240 2.75 22.63 -3.20
C PRO A 240 1.57 22.15 -2.33
N TYR A 241 0.69 21.28 -2.86
CA TYR A 241 -0.49 20.82 -2.13
C TYR A 241 -0.79 19.36 -2.39
N CYS A 242 -0.70 18.54 -1.33
CA CYS A 242 -1.00 17.13 -1.40
C CYS A 242 -1.74 16.65 -0.15
N LEU A 243 -3.04 16.34 -0.29
CA LEU A 243 -3.87 15.90 0.83
C LEU A 243 -3.31 14.63 1.51
N PRO A 244 -2.85 13.59 0.79
CA PRO A 244 -2.18 12.44 1.39
C PRO A 244 -0.98 12.81 2.28
N CYS A 245 -0.13 13.73 1.83
CA CYS A 245 0.99 14.25 2.62
C CYS A 245 0.49 15.05 3.84
N GLN A 246 -0.52 15.90 3.64
CA GLN A 246 -1.07 16.79 4.68
C GLN A 246 -1.49 16.04 5.95
N ILE A 247 -1.97 14.81 5.77
CA ILE A 247 -2.52 14.00 6.86
C ILE A 247 -1.50 13.01 7.44
N VAL A 248 -0.26 12.94 6.94
CA VAL A 248 0.77 12.00 7.42
C VAL A 248 1.01 12.17 8.91
N ALA A 249 1.36 13.37 9.36
CA ALA A 249 1.66 13.64 10.76
C ALA A 249 0.47 13.33 11.68
N ALA A 250 -0.74 13.75 11.30
CA ALA A 250 -1.96 13.47 12.05
C ALA A 250 -2.27 11.95 12.12
N ARG A 251 -2.09 11.23 11.02
CA ARG A 251 -2.28 9.76 10.95
C ARG A 251 -1.25 9.02 11.80
N ALA A 252 0.00 9.47 11.79
CA ALA A 252 1.09 8.87 12.56
C ALA A 252 0.93 9.13 14.08
N ALA A 253 0.60 10.36 14.48
CA ALA A 253 0.39 10.72 15.88
C ALA A 253 -0.69 9.87 16.56
N ARG A 254 -1.71 9.43 15.82
CA ARG A 254 -2.73 8.50 16.34
C ARG A 254 -2.15 7.17 16.80
N LEU A 255 -1.11 6.67 16.14
CA LEU A 255 -0.47 5.41 16.52
C LEU A 255 0.30 5.56 17.83
N ILE A 256 1.01 6.68 17.98
CA ILE A 256 1.76 7.02 19.20
C ILE A 256 0.82 7.16 20.41
N ASN A 257 -0.35 7.77 20.20
CA ASN A 257 -1.31 8.07 21.28
C ASN A 257 -2.28 6.92 21.63
N ARG A 258 -2.21 5.78 20.93
CA ARG A 258 -2.99 4.59 21.32
C ARG A 258 -2.29 3.90 22.49
N LYS A 259 -2.83 4.12 23.69
CA LYS A 259 -2.54 3.30 24.88
C LYS A 259 -3.03 1.87 24.69
#